data_AF-A0A2P8DF64-F1
#
_entry.id   AF-A0A2P8DF64-F1
#
_cell.length_a   1.000
_cell.length_b   1.000
_cell.length_c   1.000
_cell.angle_alpha   90.00
_cell.angle_beta   90.00
_cell.angle_gamma   90.00
#
_symmetry.space_group_name_H-M   'P 1'
#
loop_
_entity.id
_entity.type
_entity.pdbx_description
1 polymer ?
#
loop_
_entity_poly.entity_id
_entity_poly.type
_entity_poly.pdbx_seq_one_letter_code
_entity_poly.pdbx_strand_id
1 'polypeptide(L)'
;MHRYVVAVSQTEFLDLAAVAELADIGVDSARTYHTRAAANRRAGTPKPGDLPPPDLVIANRPAWKPATIEQWLTTRPGRGTGGGRPPGSGHSNPNGPA
;
A
#
# COMPACT_ATOMS: atom_id res chain seq x y z
N MET A 1 -24.10 -31.66 -9.84
CA MET A 1 -23.12 -31.31 -10.89
C MET A 1 -22.14 -30.31 -10.29
N HIS A 2 -20.90 -30.74 -10.07
CA HIS A 2 -19.88 -30.02 -9.30
C HIS A 2 -19.45 -28.73 -10.02
N ARG A 3 -19.68 -27.57 -9.39
CA ARG A 3 -19.02 -26.32 -9.80
C ARG A 3 -17.60 -26.34 -9.26
N TYR A 4 -16.64 -26.07 -10.13
CA TYR A 4 -15.22 -25.97 -9.81
C TYR A 4 -14.98 -24.93 -8.72
N VAL A 5 -14.37 -25.36 -7.62
CA VAL A 5 -13.78 -24.48 -6.62
C VAL A 5 -12.43 -24.07 -7.19
N VAL A 6 -12.29 -22.83 -7.66
CA VAL A 6 -10.97 -22.30 -8.04
C VAL A 6 -10.20 -22.09 -6.74
N ALA A 7 -9.41 -23.09 -6.35
CA ALA A 7 -8.38 -22.90 -5.34
C ALA A 7 -7.32 -21.98 -5.97
N VAL A 8 -7.32 -20.70 -5.58
CA VAL A 8 -6.23 -19.77 -5.89
C VAL A 8 -5.03 -20.19 -5.03
N SER A 9 -4.34 -21.25 -5.45
CA SER A 9 -3.09 -21.68 -4.85
C SER A 9 -1.94 -21.07 -5.63
N GLN A 10 -1.66 -19.80 -5.40
CA GLN A 10 -0.38 -19.20 -5.75
C GLN A 10 0.15 -18.49 -4.52
N THR A 11 1.22 -19.03 -3.96
CA THR A 11 2.11 -18.35 -3.01
C THR A 11 2.87 -17.24 -3.76
N GLU A 12 2.14 -16.40 -4.49
CA GLU A 12 2.70 -15.27 -5.21
C GLU A 12 2.81 -14.13 -4.21
N PHE A 13 4.03 -13.69 -3.95
CA PHE A 13 4.24 -12.53 -3.12
C PHE A 13 3.75 -11.29 -3.86
N LEU A 14 2.92 -10.51 -3.19
CA LEU A 14 2.41 -9.24 -3.70
C LEU A 14 3.55 -8.23 -3.72
N ASP A 15 3.78 -7.62 -4.87
CA ASP A 15 4.60 -6.41 -4.96
C ASP A 15 3.77 -5.16 -4.59
N LEU A 16 4.41 -3.99 -4.57
CA LEU A 16 3.73 -2.74 -4.25
C LEU A 16 2.54 -2.42 -5.17
N ALA A 17 2.55 -2.87 -6.43
CA ALA A 17 1.45 -2.65 -7.35
C ALA A 17 0.26 -3.54 -6.98
N ALA A 18 0.50 -4.82 -6.73
CA ALA A 18 -0.54 -5.75 -6.30
C ALA A 18 -1.13 -5.38 -4.92
N VAL A 19 -0.30 -4.86 -4.01
CA VAL A 19 -0.79 -4.27 -2.74
C VAL A 19 -1.69 -3.07 -2.99
N ALA A 20 -1.36 -2.22 -3.97
CA ALA A 20 -2.15 -1.04 -4.28
C ALA A 20 -3.54 -1.40 -4.83
N GLU A 21 -3.60 -2.36 -5.76
CA GLU A 21 -4.84 -2.93 -6.30
C GLU A 21 -5.70 -3.53 -5.17
N LEU A 22 -5.11 -4.36 -4.30
CA LEU A 22 -5.83 -5.00 -3.21
C LEU A 22 -6.36 -4.01 -2.16
N ALA A 23 -5.66 -2.89 -1.99
CA ALA A 23 -6.01 -1.85 -1.02
C ALA A 23 -6.90 -0.73 -1.58
N ASP A 24 -7.24 -0.79 -2.87
CA ASP A 24 -7.95 0.26 -3.63
C ASP A 24 -7.30 1.66 -3.43
N ILE A 25 -5.99 1.70 -3.65
CA ILE A 25 -5.16 2.92 -3.62
C ILE A 25 -4.27 2.99 -4.86
N GLY A 26 -3.82 4.20 -5.22
CA GLY A 26 -2.82 4.34 -6.28
C GLY A 26 -1.45 3.76 -5.89
N VAL A 27 -0.70 3.24 -6.87
CA VAL A 27 0.64 2.65 -6.66
C VAL A 27 1.61 3.62 -5.98
N ASP A 28 1.55 4.92 -6.28
CA ASP A 28 2.37 5.94 -5.62
C ASP A 28 1.99 6.16 -4.14
N SER A 29 0.72 5.94 -3.81
CA SER A 29 0.27 5.95 -2.41
C SER A 29 0.80 4.73 -1.66
N ALA A 30 0.78 3.55 -2.27
CA ALA A 30 1.38 2.34 -1.71
C ALA A 30 2.89 2.50 -1.47
N ARG A 31 3.62 3.11 -2.43
CA ARG A 31 5.03 3.48 -2.26
C ARG A 31 5.25 4.44 -1.09
N THR A 32 4.45 5.50 -1.02
CA THR A 32 4.51 6.48 0.08
C THR A 32 4.25 5.82 1.43
N TYR A 33 3.28 4.93 1.51
CA TYR A 33 2.96 4.18 2.72
C TYR A 33 4.13 3.30 3.13
N HIS A 34 4.75 2.60 2.19
CA HIS A 34 5.94 1.79 2.45
C HIS A 34 7.12 2.62 2.96
N THR A 35 7.44 3.73 2.29
CA THR A 35 8.56 4.60 2.69
C THR A 35 8.33 5.20 4.08
N ARG A 36 7.12 5.70 4.36
CA ARG A 36 6.76 6.25 5.69
C ARG A 36 6.82 5.19 6.77
N ALA A 37 6.25 4.02 6.52
CA ALA A 37 6.28 2.90 7.45
C ALA A 37 7.71 2.43 7.74
N ALA A 38 8.58 2.40 6.73
CA ALA A 38 9.99 2.08 6.90
C ALA A 38 10.73 3.15 7.73
N ALA A 39 10.46 4.44 7.49
CA ALA A 39 11.03 5.54 8.27
C ALA A 39 10.56 5.49 9.73
N ASN A 40 9.26 5.30 9.98
CA ASN A 40 8.69 5.17 11.32
C ASN A 40 9.32 3.98 12.08
N ARG A 41 9.48 2.83 11.41
CA ARG A 41 10.17 1.67 12.00
C ARG A 41 11.64 1.98 12.34
N ARG A 42 12.38 2.64 11.46
CA ARG A 42 13.77 3.05 11.71
C ARG A 42 13.88 4.04 12.87
N ALA A 43 12.89 4.91 13.03
CA ALA A 43 12.78 5.87 14.12
C ALA A 43 12.21 5.26 15.42
N GLY A 44 11.86 3.96 15.45
CA GLY A 44 11.25 3.31 16.61
C GLY A 44 9.82 3.75 16.93
N THR A 45 9.11 4.35 15.98
CA THR A 45 7.76 4.94 16.15
C THR A 45 6.73 4.38 15.15
N PRO A 46 6.53 3.05 15.05
CA PRO A 46 5.56 2.47 14.12
C PRO A 46 4.12 2.90 14.46
N LYS A 47 3.32 3.17 13.42
CA LYS A 47 1.92 3.59 13.58
C LYS A 47 0.96 2.44 13.25
N PRO A 48 -0.24 2.38 13.87
CA PRO A 48 -1.23 1.33 13.60
C PRO A 48 -1.69 1.23 12.13
N GLY A 49 -1.60 2.32 11.36
CA GLY A 49 -1.94 2.33 9.93
C GLY A 49 -0.77 2.12 8.98
N ASP A 50 0.45 1.93 9.50
CA ASP A 50 1.63 1.75 8.67
C ASP A 50 1.57 0.42 7.91
N LEU A 51 2.07 0.43 6.66
CA LEU A 51 2.21 -0.80 5.88
C LEU A 51 3.15 -1.77 6.61
N PRO A 52 2.81 -3.07 6.73
CA PRO A 52 3.64 -4.05 7.41
C PRO A 52 5.05 -4.15 6.79
N PRO A 53 6.04 -4.64 7.56
CA PRO A 53 7.35 -4.96 6.98
C PRO A 53 7.19 -5.97 5.83
N PRO A 54 8.05 -5.90 4.80
CA PRO A 54 8.02 -6.88 3.72
C PRO A 54 8.34 -8.27 4.26
N ASP A 55 7.58 -9.27 3.83
CA ASP A 55 7.82 -10.68 4.15
C ASP A 55 9.09 -11.20 3.45
N LEU A 56 9.38 -10.66 2.26
CA LEU A 56 10.54 -11.02 1.44
C LEU A 56 11.03 -9.80 0.65
N VAL A 57 12.30 -9.84 0.25
CA VAL A 57 12.85 -8.93 -0.76
C VAL A 57 13.38 -9.76 -1.93
N ILE A 58 12.78 -9.61 -3.11
CA ILE A 58 13.16 -10.32 -4.34
C ILE A 58 13.90 -9.34 -5.24
N ALA A 59 15.20 -9.55 -5.49
CA ALA A 59 16.02 -8.68 -6.35
C ALA A 59 15.82 -7.17 -6.04
N ASN A 60 15.88 -6.81 -4.74
CA ASN A 60 15.66 -5.45 -4.22
C ASN A 60 14.21 -4.92 -4.29
N ARG A 61 13.24 -5.77 -4.63
CA ARG A 61 11.81 -5.42 -4.60
C ARG A 61 11.16 -5.98 -3.33
N PRO A 62 10.54 -5.15 -2.48
CA PRO A 62 9.81 -5.64 -1.31
C PRO A 62 8.57 -6.41 -1.78
N ALA A 63 8.29 -7.51 -1.08
CA ALA A 63 7.19 -8.40 -1.41
C ALA A 63 6.49 -8.87 -0.12
N TRP A 64 5.17 -9.00 -0.18
CA TRP A 64 4.32 -9.37 0.96
C TRP A 64 3.50 -10.60 0.65
N LYS A 65 3.17 -11.38 1.66
CA LYS A 65 2.17 -12.44 1.49
C LYS A 65 0.78 -11.80 1.36
N PRO A 66 -0.13 -12.39 0.57
CA PRO A 66 -1.53 -11.95 0.52
C PRO A 66 -2.16 -11.83 1.91
N ALA A 67 -1.99 -12.85 2.75
CA ALA A 67 -2.49 -12.87 4.12
C ALA A 67 -1.98 -11.70 4.99
N THR A 68 -0.72 -11.29 4.82
CA THR A 68 -0.13 -10.14 5.54
C THR A 68 -0.85 -8.85 5.19
N ILE A 69 -1.19 -8.67 3.90
CA ILE A 69 -1.88 -7.48 3.42
C ILE A 69 -3.36 -7.51 3.78
N GLU A 70 -4.02 -8.67 3.69
CA GLU A 70 -5.39 -8.85 4.17
C GLU A 70 -5.53 -8.51 5.66
N GLN A 71 -4.60 -9.00 6.49
CA GLN A 71 -4.58 -8.66 7.91
C GLN A 71 -4.35 -7.15 8.12
N TRP A 72 -3.46 -6.52 7.36
CA TRP A 72 -3.29 -5.08 7.41
C TRP A 72 -4.55 -4.32 6.96
N LEU A 73 -5.26 -4.79 5.93
CA LEU A 73 -6.50 -4.17 5.46
C LEU A 73 -7.67 -4.28 6.45
N THR A 74 -7.71 -5.35 7.24
CA THR A 74 -8.72 -5.51 8.31
C THR A 74 -8.40 -4.66 9.54
N THR A 75 -7.12 -4.41 9.81
CA THR A 75 -6.65 -3.68 10.99
C THR A 75 -6.38 -2.21 10.74
N ARG A 76 -6.25 -1.78 9.47
CA ARG A 76 -5.99 -0.39 9.13
C ARG A 76 -7.14 0.48 9.65
N PRO A 77 -6.84 1.58 10.38
CA PRO A 77 -7.87 2.56 10.70
C PRO A 77 -8.50 3.03 9.38
N GLY A 78 -9.83 2.98 9.29
CA GLY A 78 -10.58 3.30 8.08
C GLY A 78 -10.19 4.64 7.45
N ARG A 79 -10.44 4.76 6.14
CA ARG A 79 -10.19 5.93 5.27
C ARG A 79 -11.00 7.15 5.75
N GLY A 80 -10.62 7.77 6.86
CA GLY A 80 -11.44 8.85 7.46
C GLY A 80 -10.86 9.68 8.60
N THR A 81 -9.67 9.38 9.15
CA THR A 81 -9.24 10.04 10.42
C THR A 81 -7.92 10.82 10.42
N GLY A 82 -7.22 11.02 9.29
CA GLY A 82 -5.93 11.74 9.39
C GLY A 82 -5.19 12.13 8.11
N GLY A 83 -5.89 12.30 6.99
CA GLY A 83 -5.27 12.67 5.71
C GLY A 83 -5.94 13.87 5.08
N GLY A 84 -6.11 14.96 5.84
CA GLY A 84 -6.45 16.24 5.25
C GLY A 84 -5.50 16.52 4.11
N ARG A 85 -6.03 16.65 2.89
CA ARG A 85 -5.32 17.25 1.77
C ARG A 85 -4.79 18.61 2.25
N PRO A 86 -3.48 18.84 2.39
CA PRO A 86 -3.02 20.21 2.56
C PRO A 86 -3.44 20.99 1.30
N PRO A 87 -4.17 22.10 1.42
CA PRO A 87 -4.48 22.94 0.28
C PRO A 87 -3.19 23.66 -0.13
N GLY A 88 -2.71 23.40 -1.35
CA GLY A 88 -1.78 24.25 -2.05
C GLY A 88 -0.29 23.96 -1.81
N SER A 89 0.32 23.25 -2.75
CA SER A 89 1.65 23.62 -3.26
C SER A 89 1.44 24.09 -4.69
N GLY A 90 1.40 25.42 -4.86
CA GLY A 90 1.35 26.05 -6.16
C GLY A 90 2.57 25.67 -6.99
N HIS A 91 2.33 25.09 -8.16
CA HIS A 91 3.14 25.35 -9.33
C HIS A 91 2.21 25.98 -10.36
N SER A 92 2.41 27.28 -10.58
CA SER A 92 1.78 28.04 -11.65
C SER A 92 2.13 27.40 -12.99
N ASN A 93 1.12 26.98 -13.77
CA ASN A 93 1.31 26.72 -15.19
C ASN A 93 0.79 27.94 -15.98
N PRO A 94 1.65 28.78 -16.57
CA PRO A 94 1.22 29.96 -17.32
C PRO A 94 0.77 29.68 -18.76
N ASN A 95 0.55 28.43 -19.18
CA ASN A 95 0.01 28.15 -20.52
C ASN A 95 -1.06 27.04 -20.47
N GLY A 96 -2.33 27.44 -20.55
CA GLY A 96 -3.46 26.60 -20.97
C GLY A 96 -4.02 27.16 -22.29
N PRO A 97 -4.46 26.32 -23.24
CA PRO A 97 -4.81 26.74 -24.58
C PRO A 97 -6.09 27.60 -24.63
N ALA A 98 -6.12 28.48 -25.63
CA ALA A 98 -7.20 29.41 -25.98
C ALA A 98 -8.53 28.72 -26.32
#